data_AF-A0A382Q4X3-F1
#
_entry.id   AF-A0A382Q4X3-F1
#
_cell.length_a   1.000
_cell.length_b   1.000
_cell.length_c   1.000
_cell.angle_alpha   90.00
_cell.angle_beta   90.00
_cell.angle_gamma   90.00
#
_symmetry.space_group_name_H-M   'P 1'
#
loop_
_entity.id
_entity.type
_entity.pdbx_description
1 polymer ?
#
loop_
_entity_poly.entity_id
_entity_poly.type
_entity_poly.pdbx_seq_one_letter_code
_entity_poly.pdbx_strand_id
1 'polypeptide(L)'
;MAKGRMVYLDEDKKIGHYRASEELISELAELAKEMSMSRSGLTRRALEAFVQYMNDAKALKKITMFGKKPTVETWLSERNDIHEMTSQVQKYSEQIRSVNTSDEKIQLVASQNNTIAKMINLLHKNTMT
;
A
#
# COMPACT_ATOMS: atom_id res chain seq x y z
N MET A 1 -28.07 -17.82 13.11
CA MET A 1 -26.69 -18.22 12.74
C MET A 1 -26.29 -17.48 11.48
N ALA A 2 -25.17 -16.73 11.49
CA ALA A 2 -24.73 -15.96 10.32
C ALA A 2 -24.40 -16.90 9.14
N LYS A 3 -25.10 -16.74 8.01
CA LYS A 3 -24.84 -17.44 6.75
C LYS A 3 -23.45 -17.02 6.26
N GLY A 4 -22.50 -17.95 6.27
CA GLY A 4 -21.15 -17.68 5.77
C GLY A 4 -20.45 -18.98 5.39
N ARG A 5 -19.56 -18.91 4.41
CA ARG A 5 -18.80 -20.06 3.90
C ARG A 5 -17.39 -20.05 4.48
N MET A 6 -16.84 -21.25 4.67
CA MET A 6 -15.46 -21.41 5.14
C MET A 6 -14.49 -21.12 3.99
N VAL A 7 -13.53 -20.24 4.23
CA VAL A 7 -12.44 -19.90 3.34
C VAL A 7 -11.15 -20.45 3.92
N TYR A 8 -10.38 -21.17 3.10
CA TYR A 8 -9.09 -21.72 3.47
C TYR A 8 -7.98 -20.77 3.01
N LEU A 9 -7.03 -20.50 3.90
CA LEU A 9 -5.90 -19.62 3.62
C LEU A 9 -4.76 -20.35 2.90
N ASP A 10 -4.87 -21.66 2.76
CA ASP A 10 -3.89 -22.53 2.11
C ASP A 10 -4.54 -23.45 1.07
N GLU A 11 -3.79 -23.77 0.02
CA GLU A 11 -4.26 -24.57 -1.13
C GLU A 11 -4.53 -26.02 -0.73
N ASP A 12 -3.70 -26.55 0.18
CA ASP A 12 -3.87 -27.88 0.78
C ASP A 12 -5.02 -27.93 1.80
N LYS A 13 -5.67 -26.79 2.11
CA LYS A 13 -6.74 -26.66 3.11
C LYS A 13 -6.35 -27.12 4.52
N LYS A 14 -5.06 -27.27 4.81
CA LYS A 14 -4.55 -27.83 6.07
C LYS A 14 -4.40 -26.79 7.18
N ILE A 15 -4.16 -25.51 6.84
CA ILE A 15 -3.84 -24.48 7.83
C ILE A 15 -4.65 -23.20 7.55
N GLY A 16 -5.28 -22.69 8.61
CA GLY A 16 -5.96 -21.40 8.61
C GLY A 16 -7.27 -21.40 7.82
N HIS A 17 -8.39 -21.27 8.50
CA HIS A 17 -9.69 -21.06 7.86
C HIS A 17 -10.48 -20.00 8.60
N TYR A 18 -11.28 -19.23 7.86
CA TYR A 18 -12.18 -18.24 8.42
C TYR A 18 -13.54 -18.31 7.75
N ARG A 19 -14.57 -17.78 8.42
CA ARG A 19 -15.91 -17.67 7.83
C ARG A 19 -16.10 -16.27 7.28
N ALA A 20 -16.57 -16.16 6.04
CA ALA A 20 -16.89 -14.91 5.38
C ALA A 20 -18.29 -14.96 4.74
N SER A 21 -18.88 -13.79 4.49
CA SER A 21 -20.11 -13.67 3.71
C SER A 21 -19.87 -14.10 2.26
N GLU A 22 -20.92 -14.53 1.56
CA GLU A 22 -20.81 -14.92 0.16
C GLU A 22 -20.40 -13.75 -0.74
N GLU A 23 -20.91 -12.55 -0.45
CA GLU A 23 -20.57 -11.30 -1.15
C GLU A 23 -19.05 -11.06 -1.10
N LEU A 24 -18.45 -11.09 0.10
CA LEU A 24 -17.02 -10.89 0.27
C LEU A 24 -16.20 -11.96 -0.49
N ILE A 25 -16.66 -13.21 -0.48
CA ILE A 25 -15.97 -14.30 -1.17
C ILE A 25 -16.04 -14.12 -2.69
N SER A 26 -17.15 -13.59 -3.21
CA SER A 26 -17.34 -13.29 -4.62
C SER A 26 -16.43 -12.15 -5.07
N GLU A 27 -16.41 -11.04 -4.34
CA GLU A 27 -15.52 -9.90 -4.61
C GLU A 27 -14.05 -10.30 -4.59
N LEU A 28 -13.63 -11.08 -3.59
CA LEU A 28 -12.27 -11.60 -3.52
C LEU A 28 -11.94 -12.54 -4.69
N ALA A 29 -12.93 -13.23 -5.27
CA ALA A 29 -12.71 -14.11 -6.41
C ALA A 29 -12.48 -13.32 -7.71
N GLU A 30 -13.25 -12.26 -7.94
CA GLU A 30 -13.07 -11.39 -9.11
C GLU A 30 -11.73 -10.65 -9.03
N LEU A 31 -11.39 -10.07 -7.87
CA LEU A 31 -10.08 -9.43 -7.67
C LEU A 31 -8.92 -10.40 -7.86
N ALA A 32 -9.03 -11.63 -7.35
CA ALA A 32 -7.99 -12.64 -7.53
C ALA A 32 -7.79 -13.00 -9.02
N LYS A 33 -8.88 -13.05 -9.79
CA LYS A 33 -8.85 -13.30 -11.23
C LYS A 33 -8.19 -12.15 -11.99
N GLU A 34 -8.55 -10.90 -11.69
CA GLU A 34 -7.91 -9.71 -12.29
C GLU A 34 -6.40 -9.68 -12.03
N MET A 35 -5.98 -10.08 -10.83
CA MET A 35 -4.58 -10.13 -10.42
C MET A 35 -3.86 -11.44 -10.80
N SER A 36 -4.53 -12.35 -11.52
CA SER A 36 -3.98 -13.65 -11.94
C SER A 36 -3.40 -14.48 -10.78
N MET A 37 -4.10 -14.54 -9.64
CA MET A 37 -3.68 -15.27 -8.45
C MET A 37 -4.82 -16.08 -7.83
N SER A 38 -4.48 -17.02 -6.93
CA SER A 38 -5.48 -17.77 -6.18
C SER A 38 -6.12 -16.90 -5.10
N ARG A 39 -7.42 -17.11 -4.82
CA ARG A 39 -8.13 -16.38 -3.77
C ARG A 39 -7.49 -16.54 -2.38
N SER A 40 -6.95 -17.73 -2.09
CA SER A 40 -6.17 -18.01 -0.87
C SER A 40 -4.87 -17.21 -0.85
N GLY A 41 -4.14 -17.17 -1.98
CA GLY A 41 -2.95 -16.36 -2.15
C GLY A 41 -3.21 -14.86 -1.94
N LEU A 42 -4.27 -14.32 -2.56
CA LEU A 42 -4.69 -12.93 -2.39
C LEU A 42 -4.99 -12.64 -0.92
N THR A 43 -5.81 -13.49 -0.27
CA THR A 43 -6.20 -13.29 1.13
C THR A 43 -4.98 -13.27 2.05
N ARG A 44 -4.05 -14.22 1.86
CA ARG A 44 -2.83 -14.30 2.67
C ARG A 44 -1.98 -13.02 2.53
N ARG A 45 -1.70 -12.60 1.30
CA ARG A 45 -0.93 -11.38 1.03
C ARG A 45 -1.60 -10.13 1.59
N ALA A 46 -2.93 -10.04 1.51
CA ALA A 46 -3.68 -8.93 2.07
C ALA A 46 -3.55 -8.87 3.61
N LEU A 47 -3.64 -10.02 4.29
CA LEU A 47 -3.45 -10.10 5.74
C LEU A 47 -2.01 -9.78 6.16
N GLU A 48 -1.02 -10.26 5.42
CA GLU A 48 0.40 -9.94 5.66
C GLU A 48 0.67 -8.44 5.50
N ALA A 49 0.18 -7.83 4.40
CA ALA A 49 0.30 -6.41 4.15
C ALA A 49 -0.40 -5.58 5.24
N PHE A 50 -1.58 -6.02 5.70
CA PHE A 50 -2.29 -5.39 6.80
C PHE A 50 -1.48 -5.42 8.11
N VAL A 51 -0.88 -6.56 8.46
CA VAL A 51 -0.02 -6.67 9.65
C VAL A 51 1.18 -5.74 9.55
N GLN A 52 1.83 -5.68 8.38
CA GLN A 52 2.95 -4.76 8.15
C GLN A 52 2.53 -3.30 8.35
N TYR A 53 1.41 -2.89 7.75
CA TYR A 53 0.86 -1.55 7.92
C TYR A 53 0.61 -1.20 9.40
N MET A 54 0.02 -2.12 10.17
CA MET A 54 -0.25 -1.90 11.59
C MET A 54 1.04 -1.76 12.42
N ASN A 55 2.07 -2.54 12.09
CA ASN A 55 3.39 -2.43 12.73
C ASN A 55 4.06 -1.10 12.41
N ASP A 56 4.02 -0.66 11.15
CA ASP A 56 4.58 0.61 10.71
C ASP A 56 3.85 1.79 11.37
N ALA A 57 2.51 1.77 11.40
CA ALA A 57 1.71 2.78 12.06
C ALA A 57 2.08 2.89 13.56
N LYS A 58 2.28 1.76 14.24
CA LYS A 58 2.73 1.74 15.64
C LYS A 58 4.13 2.30 15.81
N ALA A 59 5.08 1.89 14.97
CA ALA A 59 6.47 2.36 15.01
C ALA A 59 6.56 3.88 14.79
N LEU A 60 5.72 4.41 13.90
CA LEU A 60 5.66 5.84 13.55
C LEU A 60 4.72 6.66 14.46
N LYS A 61 4.13 6.04 15.48
CA LYS A 61 3.12 6.66 16.39
C LYS A 61 1.95 7.30 15.62
N LYS A 62 1.56 6.70 14.50
CA LYS A 62 0.42 7.08 13.67
C LYS A 62 -0.84 6.32 14.08
N ILE A 63 -1.99 6.83 13.68
CA ILE A 63 -3.29 6.19 13.95
C ILE A 63 -3.37 4.90 13.14
N THR A 64 -3.67 3.79 13.81
CA THR A 64 -3.90 2.49 13.16
C THR A 64 -5.23 2.44 12.41
N MET A 65 -5.42 1.52 11.47
CA MET A 65 -6.63 1.40 10.64
C MET A 65 -7.95 1.36 11.45
N PHE A 66 -7.94 0.78 12.65
CA PHE A 66 -9.11 0.70 13.53
C PHE A 66 -9.18 1.81 14.60
N GLY A 67 -8.18 2.70 14.66
CA GLY A 67 -8.07 3.76 15.66
C GLY A 67 -8.98 4.96 15.39
N LYS A 68 -9.47 5.12 14.16
CA LYS A 68 -10.57 6.02 13.74
C LYS A 68 -10.86 5.78 12.27
N LYS A 69 -12.11 5.94 11.84
CA LYS A 69 -12.47 5.96 10.41
C LYS A 69 -11.74 7.17 9.80
N PRO A 70 -10.80 7.00 8.85
CA PRO A 70 -10.23 8.13 8.14
C PRO A 70 -11.40 8.88 7.51
N THR A 71 -11.55 10.17 7.82
CA THR A 71 -12.55 10.97 7.13
C THR A 71 -12.08 11.16 5.69
N VAL A 72 -13.00 11.43 4.76
CA VAL A 72 -12.64 11.80 3.39
C VAL A 72 -11.63 12.95 3.39
N GLU A 73 -11.75 13.89 4.33
CA GLU A 73 -10.80 14.99 4.53
C GLU A 73 -9.42 14.52 4.98
N THR A 74 -9.34 13.53 5.88
CA THR A 74 -8.05 12.94 6.29
C THR A 74 -7.38 12.27 5.11
N TRP A 75 -8.14 11.52 4.30
CA TRP A 75 -7.62 10.87 3.11
C TRP A 75 -7.17 11.88 2.04
N LEU A 76 -7.96 12.92 1.79
CA LEU A 76 -7.60 14.00 0.88
C LEU A 76 -6.37 14.77 1.36
N SER A 77 -6.25 15.00 2.68
CA SER A 77 -5.08 15.63 3.29
C SER A 77 -3.83 14.78 3.10
N GLU A 78 -3.88 13.48 3.43
CA GLU A 78 -2.75 12.57 3.25
C GLU A 78 -2.32 12.49 1.78
N ARG A 79 -3.28 12.51 0.85
CA ARG A 79 -3.01 12.54 -0.59
C ARG A 79 -2.35 13.84 -1.04
N ASN A 80 -2.77 14.97 -0.49
CA ASN A 80 -2.17 16.28 -0.75
C ASN A 80 -0.76 16.36 -0.16
N ASP A 81 -0.55 15.88 1.06
CA ASP A 81 0.77 15.84 1.71
C ASP A 81 1.75 15.00 0.88
N ILE A 82 1.30 13.86 0.35
CA ILE A 82 2.09 13.02 -0.56
C ILE A 82 2.40 13.73 -1.88
N HIS A 83 1.43 14.44 -2.45
CA HIS A 83 1.65 15.22 -3.66
C HIS A 83 2.69 16.32 -3.43
N GLU A 84 2.58 17.04 -2.32
CA GLU A 84 3.51 18.10 -1.94
C GLU A 84 4.92 17.56 -1.69
N MET A 85 5.05 16.47 -0.93
CA MET A 85 6.35 15.79 -0.74
C MET A 85 6.95 15.35 -2.06
N THR A 86 6.15 14.81 -2.98
CA THR A 86 6.62 14.39 -4.31
C THR A 86 7.15 15.58 -5.11
N SER A 87 6.41 16.69 -5.12
CA SER A 87 6.82 17.92 -5.79
C SER A 87 8.09 18.53 -5.18
N GLN A 88 8.20 18.54 -3.85
CA GLN A 88 9.40 19.03 -3.16
C GLN A 88 10.63 18.16 -3.49
N VAL A 89 10.47 16.83 -3.48
CA VAL A 89 11.55 15.90 -3.84
C VAL A 89 12.00 16.07 -5.30
N GLN A 90 11.06 16.26 -6.22
CA GLN A 90 11.37 16.56 -7.63
C GLN A 90 12.14 17.88 -7.75
N LYS A 91 11.65 18.94 -7.09
CA LYS A 91 12.32 20.25 -7.07
C LYS A 91 13.74 20.17 -6.52
N TYR A 92 13.96 19.46 -5.41
CA TYR A 92 15.30 19.26 -4.86
C TYR A 92 16.20 18.42 -5.77
N SER A 93 15.64 17.40 -6.43
CA SER A 93 16.39 16.61 -7.42
C SER A 93 16.82 17.46 -8.62
N GLU A 94 15.97 18.37 -9.09
CA GLU A 94 16.28 19.30 -10.18
C GLU A 94 17.34 20.32 -9.76
N GLN A 95 17.20 20.89 -8.55
CA GLN A 95 18.20 21.79 -7.99
C GLN A 95 19.57 21.10 -7.92
N ILE A 96 19.66 19.89 -7.37
CA ILE A 96 20.92 19.14 -7.30
C ILE A 96 21.53 18.91 -8.69
N ARG A 97 20.71 18.54 -9.69
CA ARG A 97 21.18 18.38 -11.07
C ARG A 97 21.69 19.68 -11.67
N SER A 98 21.03 20.81 -11.38
CA SER A 98 21.40 22.13 -11.92
C SER A 98 22.74 22.66 -11.38
N VAL A 99 23.19 22.22 -10.19
CA VAL A 99 24.46 22.67 -9.60
C VAL A 99 25.68 21.93 -10.20
N ASN A 100 25.48 20.97 -11.11
CA ASN A 100 26.56 20.22 -11.79
C ASN A 100 27.67 19.76 -10.82
N THR A 101 27.26 19.29 -9.64
CA THR A 101 28.19 18.92 -8.56
C THR A 101 28.98 17.68 -8.98
N SER A 102 30.30 17.74 -8.84
CA SER A 102 31.22 16.63 -9.14
C SER A 102 31.18 15.52 -8.09
N ASP A 103 30.44 15.71 -6.99
CA ASP A 103 30.31 14.72 -5.94
C ASP A 103 29.26 13.65 -6.31
N GLU A 104 29.76 12.47 -6.69
CA GLU A 104 28.97 11.30 -7.05
C GLU A 104 27.96 10.88 -5.96
N LYS A 105 28.26 11.14 -4.67
CA LYS A 105 27.35 10.80 -3.57
C LYS A 105 26.11 11.70 -3.57
N ILE A 106 26.28 12.97 -3.90
CA ILE A 106 25.15 13.92 -3.98
C ILE A 106 24.26 13.58 -5.18
N GLN A 107 24.86 13.15 -6.31
CA GLN A 107 24.11 12.66 -7.46
C GLN A 107 23.35 11.34 -7.16
N LEU A 108 23.96 10.43 -6.39
CA LEU A 108 23.33 9.19 -5.96
C LEU A 108 22.13 9.46 -5.05
N VAL A 109 22.25 10.37 -4.08
CA VAL A 109 21.13 10.76 -3.19
C VAL A 109 20.00 11.40 -4.00
N ALA A 110 20.30 12.25 -4.99
CA ALA A 110 19.27 12.80 -5.87
C ALA A 110 18.52 11.72 -6.67
N SER A 111 19.25 10.71 -7.18
CA SER A 111 18.67 9.57 -7.89
C SER A 111 17.78 8.71 -6.98
N GLN A 112 18.23 8.45 -5.75
CA GLN A 112 17.46 7.73 -4.73
C GLN A 112 16.18 8.49 -4.35
N ASN A 113 16.27 9.80 -4.15
CA ASN A 113 15.12 10.66 -3.87
C ASN A 113 14.08 10.62 -5.01
N ASN A 114 14.53 10.73 -6.27
CA ASN A 114 13.64 10.60 -7.43
C ASN A 114 13.00 9.20 -7.51
N THR A 115 13.76 8.16 -7.16
CA THR A 115 13.26 6.78 -7.12
C THR A 115 12.21 6.60 -6.02
N ILE A 116 12.43 7.14 -4.83
CA ILE A 116 11.46 7.15 -3.71
C ILE A 116 10.19 7.90 -4.11
N ALA A 117 10.31 9.07 -4.75
CA ALA A 117 9.15 9.81 -5.26
C ALA A 117 8.33 9.00 -6.28
N LYS A 118 8.99 8.26 -7.18
CA LYS A 118 8.33 7.34 -8.12
C LYS A 118 7.66 6.16 -7.40
N MET A 119 8.28 5.59 -6.38
CA MET A 119 7.71 4.51 -5.57
C MET A 119 6.47 4.96 -4.80
N ILE A 120 6.51 6.15 -4.19
CA ILE A 120 5.35 6.76 -3.51
C ILE A 120 4.19 6.95 -4.50
N ASN A 121 4.48 7.44 -5.71
CA ASN A 121 3.48 7.60 -6.77
C ASN A 121 2.89 6.24 -7.21
N LEU A 122 3.71 5.18 -7.34
CA LEU A 122 3.23 3.83 -7.67
C LEU A 122 2.37 3.22 -6.56
N LEU A 123 2.72 3.43 -5.29
CA LEU A 123 1.91 3.01 -4.14
C LEU A 123 0.55 3.74 -4.06
N HIS A 124 0.44 4.93 -4.66
CA HIS A 124 -0.79 5.73 -4.69
C HIS A 124 -1.54 5.73 -6.05
N LYS A 125 -0.95 5.22 -7.13
CA LYS A 125 -1.55 5.14 -8.49
C LYS A 125 -2.10 3.75 -8.89
N ASN A 126 -2.28 2.83 -7.93
CA ASN A 126 -3.06 1.62 -8.17
C ASN A 126 -4.55 1.73 -7.76
N THR A 127 -5.07 2.95 -7.60
CA THR A 127 -6.51 3.20 -7.65
C THR A 127 -6.80 4.26 -8.71
N MET A 128 -6.68 3.86 -9.98
CA MET A 128 -7.48 4.47 -11.05
C MET A 128 -8.77 3.65 -11.15
N THR A 129 -9.80 4.16 -10.50
CA THR A 129 -11.17 4.15 -11.04
C THR A 129 -11.31 5.35 -11.96
#